data_AF-A0A4P7HED4-F1
#
_entry.id   AF-A0A4P7HED4-F1
#
_cell.length_a   1.000
_cell.length_b   1.000
_cell.length_c   1.000
_cell.angle_alpha   90.00
_cell.angle_beta   90.00
_cell.angle_gamma   90.00
#
_symmetry.space_group_name_H-M   'P 1'
#
loop_
_entity.id
_entity.type
_entity.pdbx_description
1 polymer ?
#
loop_
_entity_poly.entity_id
_entity_poly.type
_entity_poly.pdbx_seq_one_letter_code
_entity_poly.pdbx_strand_id
1 'polypeptide(L)'
;MLVNWNGSHPGYHVLFFTNGTYLGTATSKYYGYTTVLGKTKNTVSVQYRWVKPEDALCCPSGGPTVVTYTLNGTTVTAQGQFPPDPDK
;
A
#
# COMPACT_ATOMS: atom_id res chain seq x y z
N MET A 1 -13.30 12.20 -0.13
CA MET A 1 -11.88 12.63 -0.11
C MET A 1 -11.44 12.76 -1.55
N LEU A 2 -11.20 13.98 -2.04
CA LEU A 2 -10.65 14.20 -3.38
C LEU A 2 -9.14 14.37 -3.22
N VAL A 3 -8.37 13.50 -3.87
CA VAL A 3 -6.92 13.60 -3.93
C VAL A 3 -6.60 14.15 -5.31
N ASN A 4 -6.07 15.37 -5.37
CA ASN A 4 -5.54 15.92 -6.61
C ASN A 4 -4.29 15.13 -6.99
N TRP A 5 -4.32 14.51 -8.16
CA TRP A 5 -3.29 13.61 -8.66
C TRP A 5 -2.81 14.08 -10.03
N ASN A 6 -1.51 14.33 -10.17
CA ASN A 6 -0.88 14.76 -11.43
C ASN A 6 -0.14 13.62 -12.16
N GLY A 7 -0.38 12.36 -11.80
CA GLY A 7 0.21 11.20 -12.48
C GLY A 7 -0.72 10.62 -13.54
N SER A 8 -0.16 9.92 -14.51
CA SER A 8 -0.92 9.22 -15.57
C SER A 8 -1.44 7.84 -15.15
N HIS A 9 -1.06 7.34 -13.97
CA HIS A 9 -1.45 6.02 -13.45
C HIS A 9 -2.01 6.14 -12.03
N PRO A 10 -3.04 5.38 -11.62
CA PRO A 10 -3.67 5.56 -10.31
C PRO A 10 -2.76 5.17 -9.14
N GLY A 11 -2.72 6.01 -8.12
CA GLY A 11 -2.21 5.69 -6.79
C GLY A 11 -3.29 5.11 -5.88
N TYR A 12 -2.92 4.21 -4.99
CA TYR A 12 -3.83 3.53 -4.07
C TYR A 12 -3.42 3.79 -2.62
N HIS A 13 -4.42 3.92 -1.75
CA HIS A 13 -4.26 3.78 -0.31
C HIS A 13 -5.04 2.56 0.16
N VAL A 14 -4.42 1.76 1.01
CA VAL A 14 -5.12 0.72 1.78
C VAL A 14 -5.53 1.35 3.11
N LEU A 15 -6.83 1.28 3.42
CA LEU A 15 -7.42 1.85 4.63
C LEU A 15 -7.74 0.73 5.63
N PHE A 16 -7.46 0.98 6.91
CA PHE A 16 -7.79 0.04 7.99
C PHE A 16 -9.00 0.51 8.78
N PHE A 17 -9.87 -0.45 9.10
CA PHE A 17 -11.04 -0.26 9.93
C PHE A 17 -11.15 -1.41 10.93
N THR A 18 -11.60 -1.12 12.15
CA THR A 18 -12.03 -2.13 13.13
C THR A 18 -13.30 -1.66 13.82
N ASN A 19 -14.28 -2.55 13.99
CA ASN A 19 -15.58 -2.23 14.61
C ASN A 19 -16.22 -0.93 14.08
N GLY A 20 -16.18 -0.71 12.76
CA GLY A 20 -16.72 0.49 12.12
C GLY A 20 -15.88 1.76 12.30
N THR A 21 -14.77 1.70 13.03
CA THR A 21 -13.87 2.84 13.29
C THR A 21 -12.69 2.81 12.35
N TYR A 22 -12.40 3.93 11.70
CA TYR A 22 -11.19 4.11 10.88
C TYR A 22 -9.95 4.21 11.76
N LEU A 23 -8.91 3.44 11.42
CA LEU A 23 -7.64 3.38 12.16
C LEU A 23 -6.49 4.12 11.47
N GLY A 24 -6.56 4.31 10.16
CA GLY A 24 -5.46 4.88 9.39
C GLY A 24 -5.24 4.18 8.05
N THR A 25 -4.18 4.60 7.36
CA THR A 25 -3.73 4.01 6.10
C THR A 25 -2.55 3.06 6.33
N ALA A 26 -2.34 2.13 5.40
CA ALA A 26 -1.17 1.24 5.39
C ALA A 26 0.15 2.00 5.24
N THR A 27 0.13 3.08 4.46
CA THR A 27 1.28 3.96 4.19
C THR A 27 0.81 5.42 4.24
N SER A 28 1.70 6.33 4.61
CA SER A 28 1.42 7.78 4.64
C SER A 28 1.20 8.36 3.24
N LYS A 29 1.87 7.78 2.23
CA LYS A 29 1.72 8.14 0.81
C LYS A 29 0.96 7.05 0.05
N TYR A 30 0.38 7.44 -1.09
CA TYR A 30 -0.22 6.50 -2.03
C TYR A 30 0.87 5.65 -2.68
N TYR A 31 0.50 4.48 -3.20
CA TYR A 31 1.39 3.69 -4.03
C TYR A 31 0.65 3.17 -5.26
N GLY A 32 1.31 3.24 -6.42
CA GLY A 32 0.86 2.51 -7.61
C GLY A 32 1.01 1.00 -7.42
N TYR A 33 0.42 0.22 -8.32
CA TYR A 33 0.61 -1.24 -8.42
C TYR A 33 0.50 -1.98 -7.07
N THR A 34 -0.44 -1.52 -6.24
CA THR A 34 -0.68 -2.05 -4.89
C THR A 34 -1.74 -3.13 -4.96
N THR A 35 -1.45 -4.29 -4.39
CA THR A 35 -2.35 -5.46 -4.43
C THR A 35 -2.52 -6.03 -3.03
N VAL A 36 -3.76 -6.19 -2.56
CA VAL A 36 -4.04 -6.96 -1.33
C VAL A 36 -4.01 -8.44 -1.69
N LEU A 37 -3.02 -9.18 -1.16
CA LEU A 37 -2.84 -10.60 -1.49
C LEU A 37 -3.80 -11.52 -0.72
N GLY A 38 -4.13 -11.15 0.51
CA GLY A 38 -4.99 -11.96 1.37
C GLY A 38 -5.15 -11.38 2.75
N LYS A 39 -6.15 -11.87 3.48
CA LYS A 39 -6.45 -11.46 4.85
C LYS A 39 -6.87 -12.63 5.72
N THR A 40 -6.60 -12.52 7.01
CA THR A 40 -7.19 -13.33 8.08
C THR A 40 -8.12 -12.45 8.93
N LYS A 41 -8.54 -12.94 10.10
CA LYS A 41 -9.30 -12.13 11.07
C LYS A 41 -8.53 -10.88 11.54
N ASN A 42 -7.21 -10.99 11.68
CA ASN A 42 -6.39 -9.96 12.31
C ASN A 42 -5.18 -9.56 11.46
N THR A 43 -4.99 -10.15 10.28
CA THR A 43 -3.85 -9.82 9.42
C THR A 43 -4.28 -9.55 7.99
N VAL A 44 -3.52 -8.71 7.29
CA VAL A 44 -3.65 -8.51 5.84
C VAL A 44 -2.27 -8.33 5.24
N SER A 45 -2.01 -8.98 4.12
CA SER A 45 -0.75 -8.85 3.38
C SER A 45 -0.97 -8.01 2.13
N VAL A 46 -0.21 -6.93 2.01
CA VAL A 46 -0.26 -6.00 0.89
C VAL A 46 1.05 -6.08 0.12
N GLN A 47 0.96 -6.35 -1.17
CA GLN A 47 2.07 -6.33 -2.10
C GLN A 47 2.20 -4.94 -2.72
N TYR A 48 3.43 -4.46 -2.80
CA TYR A 48 3.79 -3.22 -3.47
C TYR A 48 4.76 -3.49 -4.61
N ARG A 49 4.52 -2.83 -5.74
CA ARG A 49 5.43 -2.74 -6.90
C ARG A 49 5.52 -1.27 -7.33
N TRP A 50 6.57 -0.92 -8.06
CA TRP A 50 6.78 0.44 -8.52
C TRP A 50 7.56 0.44 -9.84
N VAL A 51 7.41 1.52 -10.59
CA VAL A 51 8.20 1.76 -11.80
C VAL A 51 9.55 2.35 -11.42
N LYS A 52 10.60 1.89 -12.07
CA LYS A 52 11.92 2.53 -12.10
C LYS A 52 11.99 3.54 -13.25
N PRO A 53 12.99 4.44 -13.28
CA PRO A 53 13.13 5.44 -14.34
C PRO A 53 13.10 4.87 -15.77
N GLU A 54 13.62 3.65 -15.95
CA GLU A 54 13.67 2.93 -17.22
C GLU A 54 12.40 2.14 -17.57
N ASP A 55 11.45 2.00 -16.65
CA ASP A 55 10.27 1.16 -16.85
C ASP A 55 9.17 1.89 -17.62
N ALA A 56 8.47 1.16 -18.49
CA ALA A 56 7.18 1.59 -18.97
C ALA A 56 6.11 1.41 -17.87
N LEU A 57 5.11 2.31 -17.84
CA LEU A 57 4.02 2.26 -16.84
C LEU A 57 3.19 0.96 -16.88
N CYS A 58 3.17 0.22 -17.99
CA CYS A 58 2.49 -1.08 -18.02
C CYS A 58 3.19 -2.14 -17.15
N CYS A 59 4.48 -1.94 -16.88
CA CYS A 59 5.42 -3.03 -16.70
C CYS A 59 6.45 -2.68 -15.62
N PRO A 60 6.03 -2.45 -14.35
CA PRO A 60 6.94 -2.08 -13.27
C PRO A 60 7.92 -3.23 -12.95
N SER A 61 9.22 -2.94 -12.90
CA SER A 61 10.26 -3.89 -12.50
C SER A 61 10.66 -3.77 -11.02
N GLY A 62 10.21 -2.72 -10.32
CA GLY A 62 10.37 -2.56 -8.89
C GLY A 62 9.48 -3.49 -8.06
N GLY A 63 10.02 -4.03 -6.98
CA GLY A 63 9.36 -5.04 -6.15
C GLY A 63 9.30 -6.43 -6.81
N PRO A 64 8.34 -7.31 -6.44
CA PRO A 64 7.36 -7.07 -5.39
C PRO A 64 7.97 -7.13 -3.99
N THR A 65 7.57 -6.20 -3.12
CA THR A 65 7.72 -6.37 -1.67
C THR A 65 6.36 -6.64 -1.05
N VAL A 66 6.34 -7.36 0.07
CA VAL A 66 5.12 -7.65 0.81
C VAL A 66 5.26 -7.09 2.22
N VAL A 67 4.25 -6.32 2.63
CA VAL A 67 4.09 -5.85 4.00
C VAL A 67 2.86 -6.52 4.60
N THR A 68 3.05 -7.22 5.70
CA THR A 68 1.97 -7.79 6.50
C THR A 68 1.61 -6.82 7.60
N TYR A 69 0.32 -6.50 7.71
CA TYR A 69 -0.24 -5.66 8.74
C TYR A 69 -1.01 -6.53 9.71
N THR A 70 -0.77 -6.34 11.01
CA THR A 70 -1.37 -7.12 12.09
C THR A 70 -2.15 -6.19 13.03
N LEU A 71 -3.43 -6.48 13.22
CA LEU A 71 -4.33 -5.79 14.13
C LEU A 71 -4.29 -6.43 15.53
N ASN A 72 -3.85 -5.66 16.52
CA ASN A 72 -3.90 -5.99 17.94
C ASN A 72 -4.76 -4.95 18.67
N GLY A 73 -6.00 -5.32 19.00
CA GLY A 73 -6.99 -4.39 19.54
C GLY A 73 -7.38 -3.33 18.51
N THR A 74 -6.96 -2.08 18.75
CA THR A 74 -7.15 -0.94 17.84
C THR A 74 -5.84 -0.51 17.17
N THR A 75 -4.74 -1.22 17.40
CA THR A 75 -3.42 -0.86 16.90
C THR A 75 -3.04 -1.76 15.73
N VAL A 76 -2.59 -1.17 14.63
CA VAL A 76 -2.03 -1.89 13.48
C VAL A 76 -0.51 -1.79 13.55
N THR A 77 0.17 -2.93 13.47
CA THR A 77 1.63 -3.00 13.28
C THR A 77 1.93 -3.53 11.89
N ALA A 78 3.07 -3.12 11.33
CA ALA A 78 3.49 -3.52 9.99
C ALA A 78 4.84 -4.24 10.05
N GLN A 79 4.96 -5.31 9.26
CA GLN A 79 6.20 -6.08 9.12
C GLN A 79 6.45 -6.36 7.64
N GLY A 80 7.65 -6.04 7.16
CA GLY A 80 8.05 -6.23 5.77
C GLY A 80 8.92 -5.09 5.26
N GLN A 81 9.22 -5.12 3.97
CA GLN A 81 9.97 -4.05 3.31
C GLN A 81 8.99 -3.11 2.61
N PHE A 82 9.03 -1.84 2.99
CA PHE A 82 8.23 -0.81 2.35
C PHE A 82 8.84 -0.43 0.99
N PRO A 83 8.00 -0.10 -0.01
CA PRO A 83 8.48 0.48 -1.26
C PRO A 83 9.23 1.81 -1.00
N PRO A 84 10.07 2.26 -1.95
CA PRO A 84 10.72 3.57 -1.88
C PRO A 84 9.69 4.72 -1.87
N ASP A 85 10.16 5.96 -1.73
CA ASP A 85 9.28 7.13 -1.83
C ASP A 85 8.71 7.23 -3.26
N PRO A 86 7.37 7.25 -3.45
CA PRO A 86 6.74 7.28 -4.77
C PRO A 86 6.87 8.63 -5.49
N ASP A 87 7.33 9.68 -4.79
CA ASP A 87 7.51 11.03 -5.35
C ASP A 87 9.00 11.36 -5.63
N LYS A 88 9.89 10.36 -5.60
CA LYS A 88 11.33 10.49 -5.90
C LYS A 88 11.73 9.58 -7.05
#